data_AF-A0A0H0XTD3-F1
#
_entry.id   AF-A0A0H0XTD3-F1
#
_cell.length_a   1.000
_cell.length_b   1.000
_cell.length_c   1.000
_cell.angle_alpha   90.00
_cell.angle_beta   90.00
_cell.angle_gamma   90.00
#
_symmetry.space_group_name_H-M   'P 1'
#
loop_
_entity.id
_entity.type
_entity.pdbx_description
1 polymer ?
#
loop_
_entity_poly.entity_id
_entity_poly.type
_entity_poly.pdbx_seq_one_letter_code
_entity_poly.pdbx_strand_id
1 'polypeptide(L)'
;MRRRFASALALALGLVPAAAQAQAYQCRLPQSPVAVPGIQPDGPVRQTRVTGYTLALSWSPEFCRFRDDEARHARQCSGREGRFAFIVHGLWPEGPGGRYPQWCPARDTPTQSEMRGALCMSPDTRLVARQWAKHGSCMTSDAGAYLRITQILWNSLRWPDFDRVSRRTGLTAGDVREVFADANPYWDAEDVGLVVNDRGWLREMRLCYGADFMPVACDARRFGPDDDEDVRIWRGM
;
A
#
# COMPACT_ATOMS: atom_id res chain seq x y z
N MET A 1 68.20 10.08 27.70
CA MET A 1 66.89 10.28 28.34
C MET A 1 65.84 10.63 27.28
N ARG A 2 64.89 9.70 27.07
CA ARG A 2 63.53 9.79 26.49
C ARG A 2 63.27 10.69 25.26
N ARG A 3 63.27 10.08 24.07
CA ARG A 3 62.54 10.54 22.87
C ARG A 3 61.04 10.34 23.07
N ARG A 4 60.21 11.37 22.87
CA ARG A 4 58.75 11.30 22.88
C ARG A 4 58.25 11.13 21.43
N PHE A 5 57.67 9.96 21.13
CA PHE A 5 56.93 9.74 19.89
C PHE A 5 55.50 10.24 20.09
N ALA A 6 55.11 11.28 19.35
CA ALA A 6 53.71 11.71 19.25
C ALA A 6 53.03 10.84 18.19
N SER A 7 52.14 9.94 18.62
CA SER A 7 51.29 9.15 17.72
C SER A 7 50.10 10.02 17.31
N ALA A 8 50.03 10.39 16.04
CA ALA A 8 48.84 11.03 15.47
C ALA A 8 47.81 9.94 15.16
N LEU A 9 46.75 9.88 15.97
CA LEU A 9 45.61 9.01 15.72
C LEU A 9 44.72 9.68 14.65
N ALA A 10 44.82 9.23 13.40
CA ALA A 10 43.91 9.66 12.34
C ALA A 10 42.55 8.97 12.54
N LEU A 11 41.56 9.71 13.05
CA LEU A 11 40.16 9.27 13.05
C LEU A 11 39.64 9.29 11.62
N ALA A 12 39.59 8.12 10.97
CA ALA A 12 38.83 7.95 9.74
C ALA A 12 37.34 7.96 10.08
N LEU A 13 36.66 9.10 9.89
CA LEU A 13 35.21 9.15 9.91
C LEU A 13 34.69 8.35 8.72
N GLY A 14 34.22 7.13 8.99
CA GLY A 14 33.45 6.34 8.04
C GLY A 14 32.15 7.09 7.70
N LEU A 15 32.03 7.54 6.45
CA LEU A 15 30.76 7.96 5.87
C LEU A 15 29.84 6.74 5.82
N VAL A 16 29.00 6.58 6.85
CA VAL A 16 27.88 5.64 6.79
C VAL A 16 26.95 6.18 5.70
N PRO A 17 26.65 5.42 4.62
CA PRO A 17 25.63 5.83 3.67
C PRO A 17 24.33 5.96 4.46
N ALA A 18 23.77 7.17 4.52
CA ALA A 18 22.42 7.35 5.01
C ALA A 18 21.53 6.45 4.15
N ALA A 19 20.96 5.41 4.76
CA ALA A 19 19.96 4.59 4.11
C ALA A 19 18.90 5.54 3.56
N ALA A 20 18.79 5.60 2.23
CA ALA A 20 17.78 6.37 1.55
C ALA A 20 16.43 5.93 2.11
N GLN A 21 15.80 6.79 2.91
CA GLN A 21 14.44 6.59 3.37
C GLN A 21 13.52 6.81 2.17
N ALA A 22 13.41 5.79 1.33
CA ALA A 22 12.52 5.78 0.21
C ALA A 22 11.06 5.69 0.72
N GLN A 23 10.34 6.79 0.54
CA GLN A 23 8.90 6.87 0.32
C GLN A 23 7.92 6.53 1.46
N ALA A 24 8.16 7.03 2.66
CA ALA A 24 7.05 7.47 3.49
C ALA A 24 7.33 8.91 3.92
N TYR A 25 6.66 9.88 3.29
CA TYR A 25 6.71 11.26 3.74
C TYR A 25 6.01 11.37 5.11
N GLN A 26 6.75 11.08 6.17
CA GLN A 26 6.46 11.37 7.58
C GLN A 26 4.99 11.18 8.00
N CYS A 27 4.56 9.93 8.20
CA CYS A 27 3.28 9.71 8.87
C CYS A 27 3.40 9.98 10.37
N ARG A 28 2.44 10.72 10.94
CA ARG A 28 2.27 10.88 12.38
C ARG A 28 1.04 10.10 12.85
N LEU A 29 1.23 9.19 13.79
CA LEU A 29 0.11 8.49 14.43
C LEU A 29 -0.65 9.43 15.38
N PRO A 30 -2.00 9.34 15.44
CA PRO A 30 -2.78 10.05 16.44
C PRO A 30 -2.32 9.68 17.84
N GLN A 31 -2.22 10.67 18.72
CA GLN A 31 -1.97 10.47 20.15
C GLN A 31 -3.26 10.20 20.92
N SER A 32 -4.39 10.67 20.38
CA SER A 32 -5.72 10.45 20.94
C SER A 32 -6.32 9.13 20.46
N PRO A 33 -7.30 8.57 21.19
CA PRO A 33 -8.09 7.43 20.71
C PRO A 33 -8.73 7.71 19.35
N VAL A 34 -8.84 6.68 18.52
CA VAL A 34 -9.40 6.75 17.17
C VAL A 34 -10.71 5.97 17.10
N ALA A 35 -11.64 6.44 16.27
CA ALA A 35 -12.90 5.75 16.08
C ALA A 35 -12.71 4.38 15.41
N VAL A 36 -13.47 3.38 15.85
CA VAL A 36 -13.67 2.10 15.16
C VAL A 36 -15.10 2.08 14.63
N PRO A 37 -15.34 2.60 13.42
CA PRO A 37 -16.71 2.74 12.93
C PRO A 37 -17.32 1.38 12.59
N GLY A 38 -18.59 1.20 12.96
CA GLY A 38 -19.39 0.08 12.47
C GLY A 38 -19.63 0.21 10.96
N ILE A 39 -19.54 -0.91 10.25
CA ILE A 39 -19.72 -0.98 8.79
C ILE A 39 -20.93 -1.85 8.48
N GLN A 40 -21.86 -1.29 7.70
CA GLN A 40 -22.99 -2.03 7.17
C GLN A 40 -22.59 -2.67 5.83
N PRO A 41 -22.91 -3.97 5.62
CA PRO A 41 -22.72 -4.63 4.32
C PRO A 41 -23.46 -3.90 3.21
N ASP A 42 -22.79 -3.69 2.09
CA ASP A 42 -23.35 -3.10 0.87
C ASP A 42 -23.64 -4.14 -0.23
N GLY A 43 -23.55 -5.42 0.12
CA GLY A 43 -23.70 -6.53 -0.79
C GLY A 43 -23.93 -7.84 -0.04
N PRO A 44 -24.18 -8.94 -0.77
CA PRO A 44 -24.48 -10.22 -0.15
C PRO A 44 -23.24 -10.82 0.50
N VAL A 45 -23.48 -11.67 1.51
CA VAL A 45 -22.46 -12.59 2.03
C VAL A 45 -22.10 -13.58 0.92
N ARG A 46 -20.80 -13.70 0.61
CA ARG A 46 -20.28 -14.69 -0.33
C ARG A 46 -19.15 -15.46 0.34
N GLN A 47 -19.40 -16.73 0.61
CA GLN A 47 -18.39 -17.65 1.10
C GLN A 47 -17.94 -18.55 -0.04
N THR A 48 -16.69 -18.44 -0.42
CA THR A 48 -16.04 -19.27 -1.44
C THR A 48 -14.60 -19.51 -1.01
N ARG A 49 -14.01 -20.59 -1.52
CA ARG A 49 -12.60 -20.90 -1.26
C ARG A 49 -11.72 -19.75 -1.75
N VAL A 50 -10.75 -19.38 -0.91
CA VAL A 50 -9.69 -18.44 -1.26
C VAL A 50 -8.66 -19.15 -2.14
N THR A 51 -8.31 -18.55 -3.27
CA THR A 51 -7.31 -19.08 -4.22
C THR A 51 -6.06 -18.23 -4.31
N GLY A 52 -6.06 -17.05 -3.70
CA GLY A 52 -4.97 -16.09 -3.72
C GLY A 52 -5.43 -14.77 -3.11
N TYR A 53 -4.63 -13.74 -3.29
CA TYR A 53 -4.91 -12.42 -2.75
C TYR A 53 -4.53 -11.31 -3.72
N THR A 54 -5.15 -10.14 -3.52
CA THR A 54 -4.74 -8.89 -4.13
C THR A 54 -4.44 -7.89 -3.01
N LEU A 55 -3.21 -7.39 -2.92
CA LEU A 55 -2.93 -6.20 -2.12
C LEU A 55 -3.16 -4.96 -3.00
N ALA A 56 -4.24 -4.26 -2.72
CA ALA A 56 -4.63 -3.06 -3.45
C ALA A 56 -4.05 -1.81 -2.80
N LEU A 57 -3.41 -0.97 -3.61
CA LEU A 57 -2.59 0.15 -3.16
C LEU A 57 -3.02 1.43 -3.87
N SER A 58 -3.71 2.32 -3.16
CA SER A 58 -4.17 3.58 -3.75
C SER A 58 -3.05 4.58 -3.88
N TRP A 59 -2.96 5.25 -5.02
CA TRP A 59 -2.07 6.39 -5.24
C TRP A 59 -2.71 7.65 -4.64
N SER A 60 -2.23 8.06 -3.47
CA SER A 60 -2.85 9.14 -2.69
C SER A 60 -2.85 10.49 -3.40
N PRO A 61 -1.81 10.92 -4.14
CA PRO A 61 -1.88 12.18 -4.88
C PRO A 61 -3.06 12.28 -5.85
N GLU A 62 -3.35 11.23 -6.64
CA GLU A 62 -4.52 11.25 -7.54
C GLU A 62 -5.83 11.15 -6.75
N PHE A 63 -5.87 10.37 -5.66
CA PHE A 63 -7.05 10.31 -4.79
C PHE A 63 -7.32 11.67 -4.12
N CYS A 64 -6.30 12.36 -3.63
CA CYS A 64 -6.43 13.62 -2.90
C CYS A 64 -6.61 14.84 -3.80
N ARG A 65 -6.51 14.66 -5.12
CA ARG A 65 -6.73 15.73 -6.09
C ARG A 65 -8.12 16.35 -5.86
N PHE A 66 -8.12 17.62 -5.45
CA PHE A 66 -9.32 18.40 -5.09
C PHE A 66 -10.05 17.93 -3.81
N ARG A 67 -9.35 17.32 -2.85
CA ARG A 67 -9.92 16.81 -1.58
C ARG A 67 -9.15 17.27 -0.34
N ASP A 68 -8.30 18.28 -0.45
CA ASP A 68 -7.43 18.76 0.63
C ASP A 68 -8.23 19.44 1.76
N ASP A 69 -9.39 20.02 1.45
CA ASP A 69 -10.32 20.65 2.38
C ASP A 69 -11.44 19.70 2.88
N GLU A 70 -11.57 18.50 2.30
CA GLU A 70 -12.58 17.53 2.72
C GLU A 70 -12.26 16.91 4.09
N ALA A 71 -13.02 17.30 5.11
CA ALA A 71 -12.82 16.84 6.49
C ALA A 71 -12.76 15.30 6.64
N ARG A 72 -13.55 14.56 5.85
CA ARG A 72 -13.58 13.10 5.86
C ARG A 72 -12.26 12.44 5.38
N HIS A 73 -11.48 13.13 4.56
CA HIS A 73 -10.21 12.64 4.01
C HIS A 73 -9.01 13.44 4.51
N ALA A 74 -9.22 14.36 5.47
CA ALA A 74 -8.20 15.28 5.95
C ALA A 74 -6.91 14.58 6.40
N ARG A 75 -7.01 13.38 7.01
CA ARG A 75 -5.82 12.63 7.43
C ARG A 75 -4.92 12.26 6.24
N GLN A 76 -5.51 11.82 5.13
CA GLN A 76 -4.77 11.44 3.92
C GLN A 76 -4.37 12.66 3.08
N CYS A 77 -5.26 13.66 2.98
CA CYS A 77 -5.17 14.68 1.94
C CYS A 77 -4.73 16.07 2.41
N SER A 78 -4.84 16.41 3.70
CA SER A 78 -4.52 17.78 4.16
C SER A 78 -3.02 18.03 4.39
N GLY A 79 -2.19 17.00 4.36
CA GLY A 79 -0.77 17.08 4.70
C GLY A 79 -0.46 17.25 6.19
N ARG A 80 -1.46 17.47 7.07
CA ARG A 80 -1.26 17.74 8.51
C ARG A 80 -0.78 16.53 9.31
N GLU A 81 -1.23 15.34 8.94
CA GLU A 81 -0.92 14.07 9.62
C GLU A 81 0.15 13.25 8.90
N GLY A 82 0.68 13.82 7.81
CA GLY A 82 1.64 13.19 6.92
C GLY A 82 1.27 13.42 5.46
N ARG A 83 2.20 13.09 4.58
CA ARG A 83 2.02 13.09 3.14
C ARG A 83 2.13 11.66 2.65
N PHE A 84 1.16 11.21 1.88
CA PHE A 84 1.06 9.81 1.50
C PHE A 84 1.32 9.66 0.01
N ALA A 85 2.13 8.66 -0.35
CA ALA A 85 2.33 8.21 -1.72
C ALA A 85 1.33 7.07 -1.97
N PHE A 86 1.80 5.84 -2.11
CA PHE A 86 0.93 4.67 -2.00
C PHE A 86 0.47 4.47 -0.55
N ILE A 87 -0.80 4.08 -0.42
CA ILE A 87 -1.39 3.58 0.83
C ILE A 87 -2.09 2.27 0.55
N VAL A 88 -2.21 1.40 1.54
CA VAL A 88 -3.00 0.20 1.42
C VAL A 88 -4.48 0.57 1.38
N HIS A 89 -5.10 0.31 0.24
CA HIS A 89 -6.54 0.31 0.13
C HIS A 89 -7.10 -0.91 0.85
N GLY A 90 -6.55 -2.10 0.62
CA GLY A 90 -6.93 -3.31 1.35
C GLY A 90 -6.22 -4.56 0.84
N LEU A 91 -6.32 -5.64 1.61
CA LEU A 91 -5.89 -6.98 1.21
C LEU A 91 -7.14 -7.81 0.93
N TRP A 92 -7.31 -8.25 -0.31
CA TRP A 92 -8.54 -8.86 -0.78
C TRP A 92 -8.31 -10.34 -1.08
N PRO A 93 -9.04 -11.26 -0.43
CA PRO A 93 -9.03 -12.65 -0.83
C PRO A 93 -9.67 -12.79 -2.21
N GLU A 94 -9.00 -13.49 -3.10
CA GLU A 94 -9.51 -13.86 -4.42
C GLU A 94 -10.11 -15.27 -4.38
N GLY A 95 -10.98 -15.58 -5.33
CA GLY A 95 -11.57 -16.90 -5.46
C GLY A 95 -11.75 -17.34 -6.92
N PRO A 96 -12.16 -18.60 -7.13
CA PRO A 96 -12.14 -19.22 -8.45
C PRO A 96 -13.08 -18.51 -9.43
N GLY A 97 -12.61 -18.31 -10.67
CA GLY A 97 -13.34 -17.58 -11.71
C GLY A 97 -13.55 -16.09 -11.39
N GLY A 98 -12.70 -15.53 -10.51
CA GLY A 98 -12.75 -14.17 -10.00
C GLY A 98 -13.99 -13.88 -9.16
N ARG A 99 -14.54 -14.90 -8.49
CA ARG A 99 -15.55 -14.75 -7.44
C ARG A 99 -14.81 -14.65 -6.10
N TYR A 100 -14.62 -13.45 -5.58
CA TYR A 100 -13.94 -13.19 -4.30
C TYR A 100 -14.87 -13.39 -3.09
N PRO A 101 -14.49 -14.03 -1.99
CA PRO A 101 -15.37 -14.05 -0.82
C PRO A 101 -15.55 -12.63 -0.26
N GLN A 102 -16.74 -12.33 0.29
CA GLN A 102 -17.01 -11.02 0.89
C GLN A 102 -18.04 -11.10 2.02
N TRP A 103 -17.97 -10.14 2.93
CA TRP A 103 -18.92 -9.95 4.03
C TRP A 103 -19.12 -11.22 4.86
N CYS A 104 -18.07 -12.01 5.07
CA CYS A 104 -18.16 -13.24 5.85
C CYS A 104 -18.50 -12.92 7.31
N PRO A 105 -19.31 -13.75 8.00
CA PRO A 105 -19.67 -13.51 9.39
C PRO A 105 -18.42 -13.48 10.28
N ALA A 106 -18.20 -12.36 10.97
CA ALA A 106 -17.16 -12.20 11.97
C ALA A 106 -17.76 -11.55 13.22
N ARG A 107 -17.29 -11.98 14.39
CA ARG A 107 -17.69 -11.39 15.69
C ARG A 107 -16.75 -10.26 16.11
N ASP A 108 -15.51 -10.31 15.64
CA ASP A 108 -14.47 -9.38 16.04
C ASP A 108 -14.46 -8.13 15.15
N THR A 109 -14.06 -7.02 15.75
CA THR A 109 -13.74 -5.77 15.07
C THR A 109 -12.36 -5.30 15.56
N PRO A 110 -11.62 -4.51 14.77
CA PRO A 110 -10.31 -4.02 15.21
C PRO A 110 -10.42 -3.28 16.54
N THR A 111 -9.50 -3.53 17.46
CA THR A 111 -9.36 -2.69 18.65
C THR A 111 -8.93 -1.27 18.26
N GLN A 112 -9.14 -0.30 19.16
CA GLN A 112 -8.66 1.07 18.92
C GLN A 112 -7.15 1.15 18.70
N SER A 113 -6.37 0.27 19.35
CA SER A 113 -4.92 0.23 19.17
C SER A 113 -4.52 -0.31 17.79
N GLU A 114 -5.17 -1.37 17.33
CA GLU A 114 -4.95 -1.92 15.99
C GLU A 114 -5.37 -0.95 14.90
N MET A 115 -6.54 -0.32 15.06
CA MET A 115 -7.03 0.73 14.17
C MET A 115 -6.00 1.86 14.07
N ARG A 116 -5.53 2.37 15.21
CA ARG A 116 -4.52 3.43 15.26
C ARG A 116 -3.21 2.98 14.59
N GLY A 117 -2.74 1.76 14.85
CA GLY A 117 -1.51 1.22 14.27
C GLY A 117 -1.54 1.13 12.75
N ALA A 118 -2.70 0.87 12.15
CA ALA A 118 -2.87 0.77 10.70
C ALA A 118 -2.86 2.12 9.97
N LEU A 119 -2.99 3.25 10.68
CA LEU A 119 -3.26 4.55 10.07
C LEU A 119 -2.08 5.20 9.32
N CYS A 120 -0.87 4.64 9.41
CA CYS A 120 0.23 5.04 8.53
C CYS A 120 0.30 4.23 7.24
N MET A 121 -0.35 3.07 7.22
CA MET A 121 -0.48 2.22 6.04
C MET A 121 -1.77 2.53 5.28
N SER A 122 -2.88 2.82 6.00
CA SER A 122 -4.20 3.14 5.45
C SER A 122 -4.82 4.31 6.25
N PRO A 123 -4.66 5.57 5.80
CA PRO A 123 -4.92 6.78 6.58
C PRO A 123 -6.41 7.17 6.72
N ASP A 124 -7.31 6.20 6.85
CA ASP A 124 -8.75 6.40 7.05
C ASP A 124 -9.33 5.25 7.89
N THR A 125 -9.92 5.55 9.04
CA THR A 125 -10.44 4.51 9.96
C THR A 125 -11.67 3.80 9.40
N ARG A 126 -12.49 4.48 8.60
CA ARG A 126 -13.65 3.89 7.94
C ARG A 126 -13.20 2.97 6.81
N LEU A 127 -12.14 3.32 6.09
CA LEU A 127 -11.49 2.45 5.12
C LEU A 127 -11.00 1.18 5.82
N VAL A 128 -10.16 1.29 6.86
CA VAL A 128 -9.64 0.14 7.60
C VAL A 128 -10.77 -0.78 8.10
N ALA A 129 -11.78 -0.21 8.75
CA ALA A 129 -12.92 -0.99 9.25
C ALA A 129 -13.70 -1.70 8.14
N ARG A 130 -13.88 -1.04 6.99
CA ARG A 130 -14.61 -1.60 5.85
C ARG A 130 -13.83 -2.72 5.18
N GLN A 131 -12.52 -2.58 5.06
CA GLN A 131 -11.65 -3.58 4.44
C GLN A 131 -11.58 -4.84 5.29
N TRP A 132 -11.53 -4.69 6.61
CA TRP A 132 -11.77 -5.80 7.53
C TRP A 132 -13.15 -6.43 7.30
N ALA A 133 -14.23 -5.67 7.44
CA ALA A 133 -15.58 -6.21 7.44
C ALA A 133 -15.96 -6.90 6.11
N LYS A 134 -15.53 -6.33 4.97
CA LYS A 134 -15.85 -6.84 3.64
C LYS A 134 -14.91 -7.95 3.19
N HIS A 135 -13.60 -7.84 3.46
CA HIS A 135 -12.59 -8.72 2.88
C HIS A 135 -11.85 -9.54 3.94
N GLY A 136 -11.32 -8.90 4.97
CA GLY A 136 -10.54 -9.57 6.02
C GLY A 136 -11.32 -10.61 6.82
N SER A 137 -12.61 -10.38 7.05
CA SER A 137 -13.53 -11.32 7.73
C SER A 137 -13.66 -12.67 7.02
N CYS A 138 -13.32 -12.72 5.72
CA CYS A 138 -13.31 -13.95 4.93
C CYS A 138 -11.94 -14.67 4.94
N MET A 139 -10.92 -14.06 5.53
CA MET A 139 -9.57 -14.62 5.65
C MET A 139 -9.33 -15.22 7.03
N THR A 140 -9.88 -14.60 8.08
CA THR A 140 -9.70 -14.97 9.48
C THR A 140 -10.84 -14.41 10.32
N SER A 141 -11.09 -14.99 11.50
CA SER A 141 -12.01 -14.43 12.48
C SER A 141 -11.39 -13.31 13.33
N ASP A 142 -10.06 -13.17 13.36
CA ASP A 142 -9.32 -12.18 14.14
C ASP A 142 -8.96 -10.94 13.28
N ALA A 143 -9.56 -9.80 13.61
CA ALA A 143 -9.32 -8.51 12.93
C ALA A 143 -7.87 -8.05 13.02
N GLY A 144 -7.21 -8.29 14.15
CA GLY A 144 -5.80 -8.01 14.36
C GLY A 144 -4.90 -8.86 13.47
N ALA A 145 -5.24 -10.13 13.27
CA ALA A 145 -4.47 -11.01 12.38
C ALA A 145 -4.51 -10.51 10.93
N TYR A 146 -5.68 -10.08 10.44
CA TYR A 146 -5.80 -9.48 9.11
C TYR A 146 -4.92 -8.23 8.95
N LEU A 147 -4.95 -7.32 9.93
CA LEU A 147 -4.13 -6.11 9.89
C LEU A 147 -2.63 -6.42 9.99
N ARG A 148 -2.23 -7.41 10.80
CA ARG A 148 -0.83 -7.86 10.90
C ARG A 148 -0.32 -8.46 9.59
N ILE A 149 -1.09 -9.34 8.95
CA ILE A 149 -0.72 -9.92 7.63
C ILE A 149 -0.56 -8.80 6.60
N THR A 150 -1.53 -7.90 6.53
CA THR A 150 -1.48 -6.75 5.60
C THR A 150 -0.23 -5.89 5.82
N GLN A 151 0.11 -5.61 7.09
CA GLN A 151 1.29 -4.86 7.47
C GLN A 151 2.60 -5.59 7.11
N ILE A 152 2.65 -6.91 7.26
CA ILE A 152 3.82 -7.73 6.86
C ILE A 152 4.04 -7.63 5.36
N LEU A 153 2.99 -7.80 4.55
CA LEU A 153 3.08 -7.67 3.10
C LEU A 153 3.55 -6.26 2.71
N TRP A 154 2.90 -5.22 3.24
CA TRP A 154 3.27 -3.83 2.98
C TRP A 154 4.73 -3.52 3.33
N ASN A 155 5.22 -3.99 4.48
CA ASN A 155 6.60 -3.75 4.93
C ASN A 155 7.64 -4.55 4.17
N SER A 156 7.24 -5.59 3.43
CA SER A 156 8.14 -6.40 2.61
C SER A 156 8.54 -5.71 1.31
N LEU A 157 7.78 -4.68 0.90
CA LEU A 157 7.92 -3.99 -0.36
C LEU A 157 8.98 -2.88 -0.31
N ARG A 158 9.71 -2.74 -1.40
CA ARG A 158 10.62 -1.64 -1.68
C ARG A 158 9.93 -0.67 -2.63
N TRP A 159 9.86 0.59 -2.25
CA TRP A 159 9.10 1.60 -3.00
C TRP A 159 10.03 2.42 -3.93
N PRO A 160 9.89 2.30 -5.26
CA PRO A 160 10.53 3.20 -6.22
C PRO A 160 10.04 4.63 -6.07
N ASP A 161 10.86 5.61 -6.42
CA ASP A 161 10.43 7.02 -6.35
C ASP A 161 9.40 7.40 -7.43
N PHE A 162 8.12 7.14 -7.18
CA PHE A 162 7.06 7.41 -8.14
C PHE A 162 6.83 8.90 -8.47
N ASP A 163 7.27 9.87 -7.66
CA ASP A 163 7.30 11.29 -8.09
C ASP A 163 8.35 11.53 -9.17
N ARG A 164 9.49 10.82 -9.10
CA ARG A 164 10.51 10.87 -10.15
C ARG A 164 10.05 10.12 -11.39
N VAL A 165 9.40 8.98 -11.23
CA VAL A 165 8.83 8.20 -12.35
C VAL A 165 7.80 9.01 -13.11
N SER A 166 6.97 9.81 -12.42
CA SER A 166 5.94 10.65 -13.03
C SER A 166 6.48 11.71 -14.00
N ARG A 167 7.81 11.90 -14.08
CA ARG A 167 8.48 12.90 -14.94
C ARG A 167 9.04 12.29 -16.22
N ARG A 168 8.98 10.97 -16.38
CA ARG A 168 9.38 10.30 -17.62
C ARG A 168 8.45 10.71 -18.76
N THR A 169 9.04 10.96 -19.93
CA THR A 169 8.28 11.21 -21.16
C THR A 169 7.86 9.87 -21.77
N GLY A 170 6.59 9.75 -22.19
CA GLY A 170 6.07 8.51 -22.78
C GLY A 170 6.00 7.34 -21.80
N LEU A 171 5.71 7.62 -20.52
CA LEU A 171 5.57 6.58 -19.50
C LEU A 171 4.39 5.66 -19.83
N THR A 172 4.64 4.37 -19.94
CA THR A 172 3.59 3.36 -20.19
C THR A 172 3.19 2.59 -18.94
N ALA A 173 2.15 1.77 -19.04
CA ALA A 173 1.75 0.85 -17.98
C ALA A 173 2.84 -0.20 -17.70
N GLY A 174 3.48 -0.72 -18.76
CA GLY A 174 4.64 -1.62 -18.65
C GLY A 174 5.80 -0.99 -17.89
N ASP A 175 6.17 0.26 -18.21
CA ASP A 175 7.22 0.99 -17.49
C ASP A 175 6.95 1.09 -15.98
N VAL A 176 5.69 1.31 -15.59
CA VAL A 176 5.28 1.41 -14.19
C VAL A 176 5.43 0.08 -13.46
N ARG A 177 5.09 -1.04 -14.12
CA ARG A 177 5.25 -2.39 -13.59
C ARG A 177 6.71 -2.78 -13.46
N GLU A 178 7.50 -2.56 -14.51
CA GLU A 178 8.94 -2.83 -14.53
C GLU A 178 9.67 -2.05 -13.44
N VAL A 179 9.37 -0.76 -13.27
CA VAL A 179 9.96 0.05 -12.20
C VAL A 179 9.68 -0.52 -10.81
N PHE A 180 8.50 -1.10 -10.58
CA PHE A 180 8.19 -1.76 -9.32
C PHE A 180 8.93 -3.10 -9.18
N ALA A 181 8.89 -3.94 -10.22
CA ALA A 181 9.56 -5.24 -10.25
C ALA A 181 11.07 -5.11 -10.05
N ASP A 182 11.73 -4.18 -10.73
CA ASP A 182 13.17 -3.88 -10.60
C ASP A 182 13.58 -3.52 -9.17
N ALA A 183 12.69 -2.86 -8.43
CA ALA A 183 12.95 -2.52 -7.03
C ALA A 183 12.73 -3.71 -6.08
N ASN A 184 11.97 -4.73 -6.49
CA ASN A 184 11.50 -5.83 -5.66
C ASN A 184 11.90 -7.20 -6.26
N PRO A 185 13.06 -7.79 -5.88
CA PRO A 185 13.68 -8.94 -6.57
C PRO A 185 12.88 -10.25 -6.67
N TYR A 186 11.70 -10.34 -6.06
CA TYR A 186 10.82 -11.52 -6.12
C TYR A 186 9.53 -11.24 -6.90
N TRP A 187 9.43 -10.09 -7.55
CA TRP A 187 8.28 -9.64 -8.31
C TRP A 187 8.65 -9.53 -9.78
N ASP A 188 7.80 -10.06 -10.63
CA ASP A 188 7.83 -9.83 -12.06
C ASP A 188 6.77 -8.79 -12.46
N ALA A 189 6.93 -8.19 -13.64
CA ALA A 189 5.98 -7.17 -14.12
C ALA A 189 4.54 -7.72 -14.23
N GLU A 190 4.39 -9.01 -14.56
CA GLU A 190 3.10 -9.70 -14.66
C GLU A 190 2.37 -9.86 -13.32
N ASP A 191 3.08 -9.76 -12.19
CA ASP A 191 2.50 -9.82 -10.84
C ASP A 191 1.85 -8.49 -10.41
N VAL A 192 2.05 -7.43 -11.21
CA VAL A 192 1.69 -6.04 -10.91
C VAL A 192 0.56 -5.58 -11.82
N GLY A 193 -0.65 -5.53 -11.29
CA GLY A 193 -1.80 -4.93 -11.93
C GLY A 193 -1.89 -3.41 -11.70
N LEU A 194 -2.52 -2.69 -12.62
CA LEU A 194 -2.74 -1.25 -12.52
C LEU A 194 -4.21 -0.89 -12.70
N VAL A 195 -4.66 0.13 -11.99
CA VAL A 195 -5.94 0.80 -12.24
C VAL A 195 -5.65 2.22 -12.67
N VAL A 196 -6.06 2.53 -13.89
CA VAL A 196 -5.90 3.82 -14.53
C VAL A 196 -7.30 4.38 -14.81
N ASN A 197 -7.52 5.68 -14.60
CA ASN A 197 -8.81 6.28 -14.96
C ASN A 197 -8.91 6.58 -16.46
N ASP A 198 -10.10 6.95 -16.92
CA ASP A 198 -10.39 7.29 -18.32
C ASP A 198 -9.52 8.44 -18.88
N ARG A 199 -8.83 9.18 -18.00
CA ARG A 199 -7.87 10.23 -18.34
C ARG A 199 -6.43 9.73 -18.21
N GLY A 200 -6.16 8.43 -18.22
CA GLY A 200 -4.79 7.89 -18.15
C GLY A 200 -4.08 8.12 -16.82
N TRP A 201 -4.74 8.56 -15.74
CA TRP A 201 -4.05 8.77 -14.44
C TRP A 201 -4.09 7.51 -13.58
N LEU A 202 -2.92 7.11 -13.06
CA LEU A 202 -2.75 6.02 -12.11
C LEU A 202 -3.55 6.31 -10.83
N ARG A 203 -4.41 5.36 -10.47
CA ARG A 203 -5.24 5.40 -9.25
C ARG A 203 -4.85 4.35 -8.23
N GLU A 204 -4.51 3.15 -8.68
CA GLU A 204 -4.21 2.02 -7.80
C GLU A 204 -3.20 1.08 -8.47
N MET A 205 -2.31 0.52 -7.65
CA MET A 205 -1.49 -0.63 -8.01
C MET A 205 -2.05 -1.86 -7.29
N ARG A 206 -2.14 -3.00 -7.99
CA ARG A 206 -2.69 -4.26 -7.50
C ARG A 206 -1.61 -5.32 -7.55
N LEU A 207 -1.14 -5.71 -6.38
CA LEU A 207 -0.12 -6.74 -6.25
C LEU A 207 -0.78 -8.10 -6.07
N CYS A 208 -0.57 -9.00 -7.02
CA CYS A 208 -1.21 -10.31 -7.07
C CYS A 208 -0.39 -11.36 -6.33
N TYR A 209 -1.05 -12.12 -5.46
CA TYR A 209 -0.44 -13.16 -4.64
C TYR A 209 -1.17 -14.50 -4.79
N GLY A 210 -0.42 -15.59 -4.70
CA GLY A 210 -0.94 -16.93 -4.49
C GLY A 210 -1.52 -17.11 -3.08
N ALA A 211 -2.14 -18.26 -2.83
CA ALA A 211 -2.70 -18.60 -1.52
C ALA A 211 -1.64 -18.73 -0.40
N ASP A 212 -0.37 -18.87 -0.78
CA ASP A 212 0.81 -18.91 0.07
C ASP A 212 1.46 -17.53 0.30
N PHE A 213 0.83 -16.45 -0.20
CA PHE A 213 1.35 -15.08 -0.19
C PHE A 213 2.65 -14.87 -0.98
N MET A 214 2.96 -15.75 -1.94
CA MET A 214 4.01 -15.51 -2.92
C MET A 214 3.46 -14.73 -4.13
N PRO A 215 4.26 -13.84 -4.77
CA PRO A 215 3.85 -13.16 -5.99
C PRO A 215 3.44 -14.16 -7.08
N VAL A 216 2.38 -13.82 -7.82
CA VAL A 216 1.91 -14.59 -8.98
C VAL A 216 1.32 -13.63 -10.01
N ALA A 217 1.39 -14.03 -11.28
CA ALA A 217 0.83 -13.26 -12.37
C ALA A 217 -0.64 -12.87 -12.09
N CYS A 218 -0.95 -11.59 -12.31
CA CYS A 218 -2.31 -11.11 -12.26
C CYS A 218 -3.13 -11.70 -13.40
N ASP A 219 -4.39 -12.06 -13.10
CA ASP A 219 -5.34 -12.38 -14.18
C ASP A 219 -5.78 -11.10 -14.91
N ALA A 220 -6.41 -11.28 -16.08
CA ALA A 220 -6.87 -10.17 -16.92
C ALA A 220 -7.75 -9.13 -16.20
N ARG A 221 -8.48 -9.49 -15.14
CA ARG A 221 -9.33 -8.52 -14.40
C ARG A 221 -8.52 -7.68 -13.43
N ARG A 222 -7.40 -8.23 -12.94
CA ARG A 222 -6.51 -7.57 -11.97
C ARG A 222 -5.36 -6.83 -12.66
N PHE A 223 -4.92 -7.31 -13.82
CA PHE A 223 -3.79 -6.76 -14.57
C PHE A 223 -4.02 -5.32 -15.05
N GLY A 224 -5.20 -5.02 -15.59
CA GLY A 224 -5.56 -3.67 -16.02
C GLY A 224 -5.12 -3.37 -17.46
N PRO A 225 -4.65 -2.15 -17.78
CA PRO A 225 -4.28 -1.75 -19.14
C PRO A 225 -3.09 -2.55 -19.67
N ASP A 226 -3.03 -2.70 -20.99
CA ASP A 226 -1.91 -3.34 -21.70
C ASP A 226 -0.61 -2.53 -21.53
N ASP A 227 0.55 -3.18 -21.68
CA ASP A 227 1.84 -2.59 -21.33
C ASP A 227 2.25 -1.38 -22.18
N ASP A 228 1.73 -1.25 -23.40
CA ASP A 228 1.98 -0.13 -24.31
C ASP A 228 1.03 1.05 -24.11
N GLU A 229 0.04 0.93 -23.22
CA GLU A 229 -0.87 2.03 -22.90
C GLU A 229 -0.17 3.14 -22.09
N ASP A 230 -0.38 4.40 -22.50
CA ASP A 230 0.15 5.58 -21.81
C ASP A 230 -0.42 5.73 -20.39
N VAL A 231 0.47 5.96 -19.42
CA VAL A 231 0.12 6.20 -18.01
C VAL A 231 0.69 7.54 -17.52
N ARG A 232 -0.14 8.26 -16.77
CA ARG A 232 0.23 9.49 -16.06
C ARG A 232 0.15 9.26 -14.57
N ILE A 233 1.11 9.80 -13.82
CA ILE A 233 1.12 9.73 -12.35
C ILE A 233 0.97 11.14 -11.81
N TRP A 234 -0.10 11.38 -11.05
CA TRP A 234 -0.32 12.70 -10.45
C TRP A 234 0.67 12.91 -9.31
N ARG A 235 1.19 14.13 -9.15
CA ARG A 235 2.24 14.46 -8.17
C ARG A 235 1.86 15.57 -7.19
N GLY A 236 0.67 16.17 -7.36
CA GLY A 236 0.20 17.22 -6.46
C GLY A 236 -0.28 16.65 -5.14
N MET A 237 0.19 17.22 -4.03
CA MET A 237 -0.35 17.04 -2.69
C MET A 237 -0.56 18.38 -2.00
#